data_AF-A0A401U1M9-F1
#
_entry.id   AF-A0A401U1M9-F1
#
_cell.length_a   1.000
_cell.length_b   1.000
_cell.length_c   1.000
_cell.angle_alpha   90.00
_cell.angle_beta   90.00
_cell.angle_gamma   90.00
#
_symmetry.space_group_name_H-M   'P 1'
#
loop_
_entity.id
_entity.type
_entity.pdbx_description
1 polymer ?
#
loop_
_entity_poly.entity_id
_entity_poly.type
_entity_poly.pdbx_seq_one_letter_code
_entity_poly.pdbx_strand_id
1 'polypeptide(L)'
;MAQGLAAFRKYIPADLVRRLVSDGNGARLGGAVRPMSVMFVDLAGFTGMSERLGDRIIPLLSRYFDIVSAAIQQESGTIDKFIGDAVMAFWGAPAANPDHATDCCRAALACQRAVAQAGLVDDSGEAVSIRIGINSGDMLVGNIGSEVRLNYTVIGDAVNIASRLEGTNK
;
A
#
# COMPACT_ATOMS: atom_id res chain seq x y z
N MET A 1 28.64 1.51 -1.10
CA MET A 1 27.50 0.57 -1.29
C MET A 1 26.38 0.76 -0.27
N ALA A 2 26.65 0.86 1.04
CA ALA A 2 25.61 0.90 2.08
C ALA A 2 24.60 2.07 1.97
N GLN A 3 25.05 3.30 1.68
CA GLN A 3 24.15 4.46 1.56
C GLN A 3 23.21 4.38 0.34
N GLY A 4 23.69 3.88 -0.80
CA GLY A 4 22.86 3.69 -2.00
C GLY A 4 21.77 2.62 -1.80
N LEU A 5 22.10 1.54 -1.09
CA LEU A 5 21.12 0.50 -0.74
C LEU A 5 20.07 1.03 0.26
N ALA A 6 20.48 1.89 1.20
CA ALA A 6 19.55 2.53 2.14
C ALA A 6 18.55 3.46 1.43
N ALA A 7 18.97 4.21 0.42
CA ALA A 7 18.07 5.02 -0.41
C ALA A 7 17.11 4.13 -1.23
N PHE A 8 17.60 3.01 -1.77
CA PHE A 8 16.78 2.05 -2.55
C PHE A 8 15.63 1.45 -1.74
N ARG A 9 15.78 1.26 -0.42
CA ARG A 9 14.70 0.79 0.47
C ARG A 9 13.49 1.71 0.56
N LYS A 10 13.62 2.99 0.14
CA LYS A 10 12.48 3.91 0.04
C LYS A 10 11.64 3.68 -1.21
N TYR A 11 12.18 3.00 -2.21
CA TYR A 11 11.55 2.76 -3.51
C TYR A 11 11.11 1.31 -3.70
N ILE A 12 11.65 0.37 -2.92
CA ILE A 12 11.38 -1.07 -3.03
C ILE A 12 11.18 -1.66 -1.63
N PRO A 13 10.15 -2.52 -1.40
CA PRO A 13 9.92 -3.17 -0.11
C PRO A 13 11.18 -3.86 0.43
N ALA A 14 11.49 -3.63 1.71
CA ALA A 14 12.73 -4.09 2.33
C ALA A 14 12.89 -5.62 2.25
N ASP A 15 11.79 -6.36 2.39
CA ASP A 15 11.81 -7.82 2.32
C ASP A 15 12.05 -8.35 0.90
N LEU A 16 11.65 -7.59 -0.13
CA LEU A 16 12.01 -7.91 -1.51
C LEU A 16 13.51 -7.69 -1.75
N VAL A 17 14.06 -6.58 -1.27
CA VAL A 17 15.51 -6.31 -1.37
C VAL A 17 16.30 -7.42 -0.69
N ARG A 18 15.89 -7.85 0.52
CA ARG A 18 16.53 -8.96 1.23
C ARG A 18 16.49 -10.25 0.41
N ARG A 19 15.32 -10.62 -0.14
CA ARG A 19 15.20 -11.80 -1.02
C ARG A 19 16.10 -11.72 -2.25
N LEU A 20 16.11 -10.59 -2.96
CA LEU A 20 16.92 -10.43 -4.16
C LEU A 20 18.43 -10.55 -3.88
N VAL A 21 18.88 -10.07 -2.70
CA VAL A 21 20.28 -10.21 -2.27
C VAL A 21 20.60 -11.65 -1.86
N SER A 22 19.66 -12.34 -1.19
CA SER A 22 19.86 -13.71 -0.70
C SER A 22 19.77 -14.78 -1.80
N ASP A 23 18.85 -14.63 -2.75
CA ASP A 23 18.53 -15.66 -3.74
C ASP A 23 19.57 -15.75 -4.88
N GLY A 24 20.40 -14.71 -5.08
CA GLY A 24 21.48 -14.65 -6.09
C GLY A 24 21.01 -14.66 -7.56
N ASN A 25 19.80 -15.15 -7.82
CA ASN A 25 19.08 -15.05 -9.07
C ASN A 25 18.31 -13.73 -9.06
N GLY A 26 18.80 -12.73 -9.80
CA GLY A 26 18.17 -11.41 -9.90
C GLY A 26 16.66 -11.45 -10.24
N ALA A 27 15.98 -10.31 -10.13
CA ALA A 27 14.54 -10.23 -10.36
C ALA A 27 14.17 -10.71 -11.77
N ARG A 28 13.49 -11.87 -11.85
CA ARG A 28 12.91 -12.40 -13.10
C ARG A 28 11.41 -12.27 -13.05
N LEU A 29 10.80 -12.10 -14.23
CA LEU A 29 9.35 -12.20 -14.40
C LEU A 29 8.86 -13.55 -13.87
N GLY A 30 7.72 -13.53 -13.19
CA GLY A 30 7.10 -14.72 -12.65
C GLY A 30 6.35 -14.43 -11.37
N GLY A 31 5.50 -15.37 -10.99
CA GLY A 31 4.66 -15.26 -9.80
C GLY A 31 4.00 -16.58 -9.46
N ALA A 32 3.27 -16.60 -8.36
CA ALA A 32 2.46 -17.72 -7.93
C ALA A 32 1.07 -17.23 -7.56
N VAL A 33 0.05 -18.04 -7.89
CA VAL A 33 -1.30 -17.81 -7.39
C VAL A 33 -1.34 -18.25 -5.93
N ARG A 34 -1.84 -17.37 -5.05
CA ARG A 34 -1.95 -17.63 -3.61
C ARG A 34 -3.23 -17.02 -3.03
N PRO A 35 -3.84 -17.65 -2.01
CA PRO A 35 -4.88 -17.01 -1.22
C PRO A 35 -4.25 -15.91 -0.36
N MET A 36 -4.73 -14.69 -0.53
CA MET A 36 -4.16 -13.49 0.08
C MET A 36 -5.25 -12.46 0.34
N SER A 37 -4.90 -11.37 1.04
CA SER A 37 -5.76 -10.20 1.20
C SER A 37 -5.10 -8.96 0.61
N VAL A 38 -5.91 -8.09 0.02
CA VAL A 38 -5.48 -6.80 -0.53
C VAL A 38 -6.34 -5.68 0.05
N MET A 39 -5.71 -4.54 0.27
CA MET A 39 -6.33 -3.32 0.77
C MET A 39 -5.96 -2.14 -0.11
N PHE A 40 -6.96 -1.32 -0.41
CA PHE A 40 -6.80 0.03 -0.94
C PHE A 40 -7.25 1.02 0.12
N VAL A 41 -6.43 2.03 0.38
CA VAL A 41 -6.74 3.15 1.29
C VAL A 41 -6.62 4.44 0.48
N ASP A 42 -7.61 5.33 0.57
CA ASP A 42 -7.65 6.57 -0.21
C ASP A 42 -8.12 7.75 0.65
N LEU A 43 -7.74 8.98 0.31
CA LEU A 43 -8.22 10.16 1.03
C LEU A 43 -9.61 10.58 0.50
N ALA A 44 -10.53 10.83 1.41
CA ALA A 44 -11.82 11.41 1.04
C ALA A 44 -11.61 12.86 0.55
N GLY A 45 -12.24 13.23 -0.58
CA GLY A 45 -12.20 14.59 -1.12
C GLY A 45 -10.86 15.04 -1.73
N PHE A 46 -9.88 14.14 -1.91
CA PHE A 46 -8.53 14.50 -2.33
C PHE A 46 -8.45 15.30 -3.62
N THR A 47 -9.19 14.91 -4.68
CA THR A 47 -9.12 15.59 -5.98
C THR A 47 -9.35 17.09 -5.85
N GLY A 48 -10.46 17.50 -5.22
CA GLY A 48 -10.77 18.91 -5.02
C GLY A 48 -9.76 19.62 -4.11
N MET A 49 -9.28 18.94 -3.06
CA MET A 49 -8.25 19.48 -2.17
C MET A 49 -6.92 19.72 -2.90
N SER A 50 -6.49 18.78 -3.76
CA SER A 50 -5.24 18.88 -4.51
C SER A 50 -5.25 20.02 -5.52
N GLU A 51 -6.38 20.27 -6.18
CA GLU A 51 -6.56 21.38 -7.12
C GLU A 51 -6.44 22.76 -6.43
N ARG A 52 -6.96 22.88 -5.20
CA ARG A 52 -6.92 24.15 -4.43
C ARG A 52 -5.59 24.39 -3.74
N LEU A 53 -4.95 23.35 -3.23
CA LEU A 53 -3.70 23.48 -2.48
C LEU A 53 -2.46 23.58 -3.37
N GLY A 54 -2.46 22.97 -4.55
CA GLY A 54 -1.27 22.83 -5.37
C GLY A 54 -0.13 22.17 -4.57
N ASP A 55 1.09 22.70 -4.67
CA ASP A 55 2.28 22.14 -3.98
C ASP A 55 2.14 22.04 -2.45
N ARG A 56 1.23 22.81 -1.84
CA ARG A 56 0.96 22.76 -0.40
C ARG A 56 0.29 21.45 0.04
N ILE A 57 -0.13 20.60 -0.90
CA ILE A 57 -0.64 19.26 -0.60
C ILE A 57 0.47 18.30 -0.14
N ILE A 58 1.73 18.55 -0.53
CA ILE A 58 2.84 17.61 -0.33
C ILE A 58 3.06 17.29 1.16
N PRO A 59 3.12 18.26 2.10
CA PRO A 59 3.29 17.96 3.51
C PRO A 59 2.13 17.14 4.09
N LEU A 60 0.89 17.41 3.66
CA LEU A 60 -0.30 16.65 4.09
C LEU A 60 -0.21 15.20 3.61
N LEU A 61 0.06 14.99 2.32
CA LEU A 61 0.25 13.65 1.73
C LEU A 61 1.39 12.90 2.40
N SER A 62 2.53 13.56 2.60
CA SER A 62 3.70 12.94 3.23
C SER A 62 3.34 12.44 4.64
N ARG A 63 2.67 13.26 5.45
CA ARG A 63 2.28 12.87 6.81
C ARG A 63 1.21 11.77 6.80
N TYR A 64 0.25 11.86 5.89
CA TYR A 64 -0.76 10.82 5.69
C TYR A 64 -0.13 9.47 5.31
N PHE A 65 0.79 9.46 4.33
CA PHE A 65 1.48 8.23 3.93
C PHE A 65 2.31 7.64 5.06
N ASP A 66 2.99 8.46 5.86
CA ASP A 66 3.74 7.97 7.02
C ASP A 66 2.82 7.24 8.02
N ILE A 67 1.65 7.84 8.33
CA ILE A 67 0.67 7.28 9.26
C ILE A 67 0.10 5.95 8.75
N VAL A 68 -0.38 5.94 7.51
CA VAL A 68 -0.99 4.73 6.90
C VAL A 68 0.05 3.65 6.71
N SER A 69 1.25 4.00 6.24
CA SER A 69 2.34 3.04 6.04
C SER A 69 2.77 2.38 7.34
N ALA A 70 2.86 3.14 8.43
CA ALA A 70 3.21 2.61 9.74
C ALA A 70 2.14 1.61 10.24
N ALA A 71 0.86 1.95 10.12
CA ALA A 71 -0.24 1.08 10.52
C ALA A 71 -0.29 -0.23 9.71
N ILE A 72 -0.06 -0.15 8.39
CA ILE A 72 0.01 -1.34 7.51
C ILE A 72 1.17 -2.25 7.90
N GLN A 73 2.37 -1.68 8.11
CA GLN A 73 3.57 -2.46 8.42
C GLN A 73 3.51 -3.10 9.82
N GLN A 74 2.88 -2.43 10.79
CA GLN A 74 2.70 -2.97 12.15
C GLN A 74 1.86 -4.26 12.16
N GLU A 75 0.95 -4.39 11.20
CA GLU A 75 0.09 -5.56 11.03
C GLU A 75 0.60 -6.45 9.88
N SER A 76 1.92 -6.50 9.64
CA SER A 76 2.57 -7.39 8.67
C SER A 76 2.18 -7.20 7.20
N GLY A 77 1.62 -6.04 6.84
CA GLY A 77 1.24 -5.71 5.47
C GLY A 77 2.44 -5.31 4.61
N THR A 78 2.42 -5.73 3.35
CA THR A 78 3.38 -5.27 2.34
C THR A 78 2.76 -4.15 1.52
N ILE A 79 3.35 -2.96 1.57
CA ILE A 79 2.96 -1.84 0.71
C ILE A 79 3.49 -2.12 -0.69
N ASP A 80 2.59 -2.18 -1.66
CA ASP A 80 2.90 -2.39 -3.06
C ASP A 80 3.34 -1.07 -3.69
N LYS A 81 2.45 -0.07 -3.65
CA LYS A 81 2.69 1.25 -4.24
C LYS A 81 1.72 2.31 -3.71
N PHE A 82 2.07 3.56 -3.99
CA PHE A 82 1.17 4.72 -3.89
C PHE A 82 0.67 5.10 -5.29
N ILE A 83 -0.61 5.47 -5.41
CA ILE A 83 -1.28 5.82 -6.67
C ILE A 83 -2.05 7.13 -6.45
N GLY A 84 -1.43 8.28 -6.71
CA GLY A 84 -2.01 9.55 -6.26
C GLY A 84 -1.97 9.61 -4.74
N ASP A 85 -3.14 9.75 -4.10
CA ASP A 85 -3.37 9.63 -2.65
C ASP A 85 -3.72 8.21 -2.18
N ALA A 86 -3.91 7.28 -3.10
CA ALA A 86 -4.21 5.90 -2.74
C ALA A 86 -2.96 5.14 -2.29
N VAL A 87 -3.13 4.27 -1.29
CA VAL A 87 -2.15 3.27 -0.86
C VAL A 87 -2.70 1.88 -1.18
N MET A 88 -1.92 1.10 -1.93
CA MET A 88 -2.20 -0.31 -2.19
C MET A 88 -1.27 -1.18 -1.35
N ALA A 89 -1.84 -2.10 -0.58
CA ALA A 89 -1.09 -3.05 0.24
C ALA A 89 -1.72 -4.45 0.21
N PHE A 90 -0.92 -5.47 0.52
CA PHE A 90 -1.37 -6.85 0.56
C PHE A 90 -0.73 -7.66 1.70
N TRP A 91 -1.38 -8.76 2.06
CA TRP A 91 -0.98 -9.71 3.09
C TRP A 91 -0.93 -11.13 2.53
N GLY A 92 -0.01 -11.95 3.05
CA GLY A 92 0.22 -13.33 2.57
C GLY A 92 1.41 -13.48 1.61
N ALA A 93 2.08 -12.37 1.30
CA ALA A 93 3.36 -12.33 0.61
C ALA A 93 4.13 -11.06 1.02
N PRO A 94 5.46 -10.99 0.84
CA PRO A 94 6.35 -12.04 0.34
C PRO A 94 6.45 -13.22 1.29
N ALA A 95 6.39 -12.97 2.61
CA ALA A 95 6.30 -14.01 3.63
C ALA A 95 4.89 -14.62 3.68
N ALA A 96 4.82 -15.92 3.98
CA ALA A 96 3.52 -16.56 4.22
C ALA A 96 2.89 -15.96 5.47
N ASN A 97 1.59 -15.68 5.41
CA ASN A 97 0.81 -15.21 6.53
C ASN A 97 -0.53 -15.98 6.54
N PRO A 98 -0.69 -16.99 7.41
CA PRO A 98 -1.95 -17.72 7.56
C PRO A 98 -3.11 -16.83 8.02
N ASP A 99 -2.80 -15.77 8.75
CA ASP A 99 -3.76 -14.81 9.32
C ASP A 99 -3.96 -13.57 8.44
N HIS A 100 -3.59 -13.64 7.15
CA HIS A 100 -3.55 -12.50 6.23
C HIS A 100 -4.82 -11.65 6.21
N ALA A 101 -6.00 -12.29 6.30
CA ALA A 101 -7.28 -11.58 6.32
C ALA A 101 -7.52 -10.85 7.65
N THR A 102 -7.18 -11.48 8.77
CA THR A 102 -7.31 -10.89 10.10
C THR A 102 -6.38 -9.68 10.25
N ASP A 103 -5.12 -9.85 9.84
CA ASP A 103 -4.11 -8.79 9.90
C ASP A 103 -4.46 -7.61 8.99
N CYS A 104 -4.96 -7.89 7.78
CA CYS A 104 -5.48 -6.85 6.88
C CYS A 104 -6.62 -6.03 7.53
N CYS A 105 -7.58 -6.70 8.17
CA CYS A 105 -8.67 -6.02 8.87
C CYS A 105 -8.17 -5.22 10.08
N ARG A 106 -7.20 -5.73 10.85
CA ARG A 106 -6.57 -4.99 11.95
C ARG A 106 -5.86 -3.74 11.45
N ALA A 107 -5.12 -3.87 10.34
CA ALA A 107 -4.44 -2.75 9.68
C ALA A 107 -5.43 -1.66 9.28
N ALA A 108 -6.56 -2.03 8.67
CA ALA A 108 -7.59 -1.08 8.28
C ALA A 108 -8.13 -0.27 9.47
N LEU A 109 -8.45 -0.95 10.58
CA LEU A 109 -8.89 -0.29 11.80
C LEU A 109 -7.79 0.59 12.42
N ALA A 110 -6.54 0.14 12.37
CA ALA A 110 -5.39 0.91 12.83
C ALA A 110 -5.18 2.18 11.98
N CYS A 111 -5.30 2.10 10.65
CA CYS A 111 -5.24 3.25 9.75
C CYS A 111 -6.33 4.27 10.11
N GLN A 112 -7.58 3.85 10.28
CA GLN A 112 -8.68 4.75 10.62
C GLN A 112 -8.43 5.48 11.95
N ARG A 113 -8.02 4.73 12.99
CA ARG A 113 -7.71 5.31 14.31
C ARG A 113 -6.53 6.28 14.23
N ALA A 114 -5.46 5.89 13.54
CA ALA A 114 -4.23 6.68 13.48
C ALA A 114 -4.43 7.99 12.70
N VAL A 115 -5.18 7.96 11.60
CA VAL A 115 -5.55 9.18 10.84
C VAL A 115 -6.42 10.10 11.69
N ALA A 116 -7.44 9.56 12.37
CA ALA A 116 -8.30 10.35 13.26
C ALA A 116 -7.52 10.99 14.41
N GLN A 117 -6.60 10.26 15.03
CA GLN A 117 -5.75 10.75 16.13
C GLN A 117 -4.70 11.76 15.68
N ALA A 118 -4.22 11.67 14.44
CA ALA A 118 -3.23 12.60 13.91
C ALA A 118 -3.75 14.03 13.74
N GLY A 119 -5.09 14.21 13.73
CA GLY A 119 -5.73 15.51 13.58
C GLY A 119 -5.34 16.18 12.25
N LEU A 120 -5.23 15.39 11.18
CA LEU A 120 -4.99 15.93 9.85
C LEU A 120 -6.20 16.73 9.42
N VAL A 121 -5.95 17.94 8.93
CA VAL A 121 -6.99 18.82 8.40
C VAL A 121 -6.71 19.16 6.96
N ASP A 122 -7.78 19.34 6.19
CA ASP A 122 -7.71 19.82 4.81
C ASP A 122 -7.53 21.34 4.75
N ASP A 123 -7.64 21.91 3.55
CA ASP A 123 -7.48 23.34 3.32
C ASP A 123 -8.60 24.22 3.88
N SER A 124 -9.72 23.62 4.26
CA SER A 124 -10.86 24.27 4.94
C SER A 124 -10.81 24.14 6.46
N GLY A 125 -9.85 23.36 6.99
CA GLY A 125 -9.74 23.05 8.41
C GLY A 125 -10.63 21.88 8.85
N GLU A 126 -11.25 21.18 7.90
CA GLU A 126 -12.05 19.99 8.18
C GLU A 126 -11.17 18.76 8.36
N ALA A 127 -11.61 17.84 9.23
CA ALA A 127 -10.86 16.63 9.53
C ALA A 127 -10.78 15.73 8.29
N VAL A 128 -9.56 15.34 7.93
CA VAL A 128 -9.32 14.38 6.84
C VAL A 128 -9.79 13.00 7.27
N SER A 129 -10.52 12.32 6.37
CA SER A 129 -10.95 10.94 6.55
C SER A 129 -10.43 10.05 5.41
N ILE A 130 -10.38 8.75 5.67
CA ILE A 130 -9.91 7.75 4.70
C ILE A 130 -11.04 6.80 4.32
N ARG A 131 -11.01 6.38 3.05
CA ARG A 131 -11.81 5.27 2.52
C ARG A 131 -10.94 4.03 2.44
N ILE A 132 -11.52 2.88 2.77
CA ILE A 132 -10.81 1.60 2.73
C ILE A 132 -11.67 0.57 2.00
N GLY A 133 -11.06 -0.11 1.02
CA GLY A 133 -11.62 -1.28 0.35
C GLY A 133 -10.73 -2.50 0.57
N ILE A 134 -11.30 -3.61 1.04
CA ILE A 134 -10.59 -4.86 1.31
C ILE A 134 -11.26 -5.98 0.55
N ASN A 135 -10.45 -6.89 0.02
CA ASN A 135 -10.94 -8.18 -0.43
C ASN A 135 -9.91 -9.28 -0.20
N SER A 136 -10.39 -10.52 -0.05
CA SER A 136 -9.54 -11.71 0.06
C SER A 136 -9.91 -12.71 -1.02
N GLY A 137 -8.91 -13.42 -1.54
CA GLY A 137 -9.10 -14.42 -2.56
C GLY A 137 -7.79 -14.79 -3.24
N ASP A 138 -7.89 -15.62 -4.27
CA ASP A 138 -6.74 -16.00 -5.08
C ASP A 138 -6.26 -14.80 -5.91
N MET A 139 -4.97 -14.51 -5.80
CA MET A 139 -4.31 -13.48 -6.60
C MET A 139 -2.92 -13.96 -7.04
N LEU A 140 -2.49 -13.50 -8.21
CA LEU A 140 -1.15 -13.76 -8.71
C LEU A 140 -0.19 -12.73 -8.09
N VAL A 141 0.70 -13.19 -7.22
CA VAL A 141 1.76 -12.38 -6.63
C VAL A 141 3.10 -12.68 -7.28
N GLY A 142 3.87 -11.65 -7.62
CA GLY A 142 5.19 -11.85 -8.20
C GLY A 142 5.80 -10.60 -8.80
N ASN A 143 6.93 -10.79 -9.51
CA ASN A 143 7.56 -9.75 -10.30
C ASN A 143 6.83 -9.64 -11.63
N ILE A 144 6.09 -8.54 -11.82
CA ILE A 144 5.26 -8.28 -12.99
C ILE A 144 5.72 -6.96 -13.63
N GLY A 145 5.82 -6.94 -14.95
CA GLY A 145 6.25 -5.78 -15.71
C GLY A 145 6.93 -6.16 -17.01
N SER A 146 7.94 -5.38 -17.41
CA SER A 146 8.79 -5.65 -18.57
C SER A 146 10.24 -5.92 -18.12
N GLU A 147 11.10 -6.29 -19.07
CA GLU A 147 12.52 -6.52 -18.81
C GLU A 147 13.25 -5.30 -18.22
N VAL A 148 12.75 -4.09 -18.50
CA VAL A 148 13.35 -2.83 -18.03
C VAL A 148 12.72 -2.29 -16.75
N ARG A 149 11.51 -2.75 -16.39
CA ARG A 149 10.80 -2.26 -15.19
C ARG A 149 9.89 -3.35 -14.62
N LEU A 150 10.28 -3.85 -13.45
CA LEU A 150 9.54 -4.84 -12.68
C LEU A 150 8.95 -4.20 -11.43
N ASN A 151 7.73 -4.58 -11.08
CA ASN A 151 7.14 -4.33 -9.77
C ASN A 151 6.83 -5.67 -9.12
N TYR A 152 7.17 -5.81 -7.84
CA TYR A 152 6.64 -6.92 -7.05
C TYR A 152 5.25 -6.55 -6.56
N THR A 153 4.23 -7.16 -7.13
CA THR A 153 2.84 -6.69 -7.02
C THR A 153 1.87 -7.88 -7.08
N VAL A 154 0.61 -7.61 -6.76
CA VAL A 154 -0.49 -8.57 -6.90
C VAL A 154 -1.43 -8.15 -8.03
N ILE A 155 -1.89 -9.12 -8.82
CA ILE A 155 -2.94 -8.92 -9.83
C ILE A 155 -3.99 -10.03 -9.75
N GLY A 156 -5.22 -9.72 -10.15
CA GLY A 156 -6.31 -10.69 -10.18
C GLY A 156 -7.66 -10.05 -9.89
N ASP A 157 -8.72 -10.84 -10.02
CA ASP A 157 -10.09 -10.37 -9.79
C ASP A 157 -10.28 -9.88 -8.35
N ALA A 158 -9.70 -10.58 -7.37
CA ALA A 158 -9.78 -10.18 -5.97
C ALA A 158 -9.21 -8.77 -5.72
N VAL A 159 -8.15 -8.39 -6.45
CA VAL A 159 -7.52 -7.05 -6.39
C VAL A 159 -8.46 -6.00 -6.97
N ASN A 160 -9.09 -6.28 -8.10
CA ASN A 160 -10.03 -5.38 -8.75
C ASN A 160 -11.28 -5.13 -7.90
N ILE A 161 -11.79 -6.16 -7.22
CA ILE A 161 -12.93 -6.04 -6.30
C ILE A 161 -12.57 -5.11 -5.13
N ALA A 162 -11.40 -5.28 -4.50
CA ALA A 162 -10.98 -4.41 -3.39
C ALA A 162 -10.91 -2.93 -3.83
N SER A 163 -10.34 -2.66 -5.00
CA SER A 163 -10.29 -1.30 -5.56
C SER A 163 -11.68 -0.72 -5.83
N ARG A 164 -12.64 -1.53 -6.29
CA ARG A 164 -14.02 -1.08 -6.47
C ARG A 164 -14.74 -0.81 -5.15
N LEU A 165 -14.50 -1.64 -4.13
CA LEU A 165 -15.10 -1.47 -2.81
C LEU A 165 -14.66 -0.17 -2.14
N GLU A 166 -13.39 0.22 -2.29
CA GLU A 166 -12.89 1.53 -1.86
C GLU A 166 -13.71 2.65 -2.55
N GLY A 167 -13.81 2.58 -3.88
CA GLY A 167 -14.49 3.61 -4.67
C GLY A 167 -16.01 3.71 -4.43
N THR A 168 -16.66 2.66 -3.91
CA THR A 168 -18.07 2.70 -3.50
C THR A 168 -18.32 3.36 -2.14
N ASN A 169 -17.27 3.58 -1.35
CA ASN A 169 -17.34 4.23 -0.04
C ASN A 169 -17.32 5.77 -0.15
N LYS A 170 -17.87 6.32 -1.24
CA LYS A 170 -17.93 7.75 -1.56
C LYS A 170 -19.22 8.40 -1.08
#